data_AF-A0A0J6T1B1-F1
#
_entry.id   AF-A0A0J6T1B1-F1
#
_cell.length_a   1.000
_cell.length_b   1.000
_cell.length_c   1.000
_cell.angle_alpha   90.00
_cell.angle_beta   90.00
_cell.angle_gamma   90.00
#
_symmetry.space_group_name_H-M   'P 1'
#
loop_
_entity.id
_entity.type
_entity.pdbx_description
1 polymer ?
#
loop_
_entity_poly.entity_id
_entity_poly.type
_entity_poly.pdbx_seq_one_letter_code
_entity_poly.pdbx_strand_id
1 'polypeptide(L)'
;MTPRTGLTWSRGFASLSPDQPPCPGFRSIDWYETHPRCTAWIKEWGLQAAELGWGILRLFGVHPTAGTLRGDYTGALLPLTKDESEVNADFIRFPVTRAWRLQPVKSPGVLIWDFGKSP
;
A
#
# COMPACT_ATOMS: atom_id res chain seq x y z
N MET A 1 -15.34 5.40 -13.48
CA MET A 1 -13.94 4.94 -13.26
C MET A 1 -14.03 3.43 -13.01
N THR A 2 -13.32 2.59 -13.79
CA THR A 2 -13.74 1.20 -14.08
C THR A 2 -13.24 0.16 -13.06
N PRO A 3 -13.95 -0.99 -12.86
CA PRO A 3 -13.56 -2.14 -12.02
C PRO A 3 -12.15 -2.75 -12.27
N ARG A 4 -11.46 -2.29 -13.31
CA ARG A 4 -10.09 -2.70 -13.65
C ARG A 4 -9.04 -2.23 -12.63
N THR A 5 -9.30 -1.16 -11.89
CA THR A 5 -8.35 -0.61 -10.91
C THR A 5 -8.17 -1.53 -9.71
N GLY A 6 -9.27 -1.95 -9.05
CA GLY A 6 -9.20 -2.89 -7.93
C GLY A 6 -8.59 -4.25 -8.31
N LEU A 7 -8.90 -4.73 -9.52
CA LEU A 7 -8.29 -5.95 -10.05
C LEU A 7 -6.77 -5.82 -10.26
N THR A 8 -6.28 -4.64 -10.65
CA THR A 8 -4.84 -4.38 -10.81
C THR A 8 -4.14 -4.45 -9.45
N TRP A 9 -4.73 -3.87 -8.40
CA TRP A 9 -4.17 -3.88 -7.05
C TRP A 9 -4.13 -5.30 -6.50
N SER A 10 -5.23 -6.05 -6.65
CA SER A 10 -5.32 -7.44 -6.23
C SER A 10 -4.27 -8.31 -6.92
N ARG A 11 -4.12 -8.20 -8.25
CA ARG A 11 -3.12 -8.96 -9.01
C ARG A 11 -1.69 -8.61 -8.63
N GLY A 12 -1.39 -7.31 -8.52
CA GLY A 12 -0.06 -6.84 -8.14
C GLY A 12 0.34 -7.36 -6.77
N PHE A 13 -0.52 -7.19 -5.77
CA PHE A 13 -0.22 -7.62 -4.41
C PHE A 13 -0.18 -9.15 -4.26
N ALA A 14 -1.08 -9.88 -4.93
CA ALA A 14 -1.08 -11.34 -4.93
C ALA A 14 0.17 -11.97 -5.59
N SER A 15 0.93 -11.20 -6.38
CA SER A 15 2.21 -11.67 -6.95
C SER A 15 3.36 -11.72 -5.92
N LEU A 16 3.18 -11.13 -4.74
CA LEU A 16 4.17 -11.09 -3.68
C LEU A 16 4.11 -12.34 -2.80
N SER A 17 5.27 -12.86 -2.43
CA SER A 17 5.38 -13.94 -1.44
C SER A 17 4.96 -13.43 -0.05
N PRO A 18 4.07 -14.14 0.67
CA PRO A 18 3.74 -13.80 2.06
C PRO A 18 4.91 -14.03 3.02
N ASP A 19 5.84 -14.94 2.68
CA ASP A 19 6.91 -15.38 3.58
C ASP A 19 8.21 -14.57 3.45
N GLN A 20 8.32 -13.76 2.39
CA GLN A 20 9.52 -13.00 2.06
C GLN A 20 9.20 -11.51 1.92
N PRO A 21 9.79 -10.62 2.74
CA PRO A 21 9.66 -9.18 2.53
C PRO A 21 10.14 -8.78 1.12
N PRO A 22 9.36 -8.00 0.36
CA PRO A 22 9.65 -7.72 -1.05
C PRO A 22 10.69 -6.61 -1.26
N CYS A 23 11.03 -5.84 -0.22
CA CYS A 23 12.00 -4.76 -0.28
C CYS A 23 12.63 -4.49 1.10
N PRO A 24 13.77 -3.76 1.18
CA PRO A 24 14.36 -3.34 2.44
C PRO A 24 13.43 -2.48 3.30
N GLY A 25 13.61 -2.55 4.62
CA GLY A 25 12.87 -1.74 5.60
C GLY A 25 11.67 -2.44 6.24
N PHE A 26 11.20 -3.55 5.67
CA PHE A 26 10.27 -4.44 6.34
C PHE A 26 11.03 -5.41 7.25
N ARG A 27 10.68 -5.45 8.53
CA ARG A 27 11.01 -6.60 9.37
C ARG A 27 10.11 -7.76 8.96
N SER A 28 10.61 -9.00 9.06
CA SER A 28 9.84 -10.18 8.65
C SER A 28 8.48 -10.28 9.35
N ILE A 29 8.43 -9.93 10.64
CA ILE A 29 7.17 -9.93 11.41
C ILE A 29 6.17 -8.87 10.92
N ASP A 30 6.65 -7.68 10.54
CA ASP A 30 5.77 -6.63 10.01
C ASP A 30 5.19 -7.03 8.66
N TRP A 31 5.98 -7.71 7.82
CA TRP A 31 5.51 -8.21 6.52
C TRP A 31 4.50 -9.34 6.67
N TYR A 32 4.74 -10.28 7.60
CA TYR A 32 3.83 -11.37 7.91
C TYR A 32 2.44 -10.86 8.34
N GLU A 33 2.37 -9.71 9.03
CA GLU A 33 1.11 -9.03 9.32
C GLU A 33 0.56 -8.22 8.13
N THR A 34 1.44 -7.47 7.46
CA THR A 34 1.06 -6.54 6.37
C THR A 34 0.46 -7.29 5.18
N HIS A 35 1.04 -8.40 4.75
CA HIS A 35 0.60 -9.12 3.56
C HIS A 35 -0.88 -9.58 3.63
N PRO A 36 -1.31 -10.35 4.65
CA PRO A 36 -2.71 -10.76 4.75
C PRO A 36 -3.65 -9.59 4.99
N ARG A 37 -3.24 -8.57 5.76
CA ARG A 37 -4.06 -7.37 6.01
C ARG A 37 -4.28 -6.55 4.74
N CYS A 38 -3.25 -6.32 3.92
CA CYS A 38 -3.37 -5.65 2.64
C CYS A 38 -4.26 -6.45 1.67
N THR A 39 -4.14 -7.78 1.67
CA THR A 39 -5.00 -8.65 0.86
C THR A 39 -6.46 -8.51 1.26
N ALA A 40 -6.76 -8.50 2.57
CA ALA A 40 -8.10 -8.27 3.09
C ALA A 40 -8.61 -6.87 2.76
N TRP A 41 -7.77 -5.84 2.97
CA TRP A 41 -8.08 -4.45 2.67
C TRP A 41 -8.46 -4.25 1.19
N ILE A 42 -7.70 -4.84 0.25
CA ILE A 42 -8.00 -4.73 -1.18
C ILE A 42 -9.35 -5.35 -1.50
N LYS A 43 -9.68 -6.49 -0.87
CA LYS A 43 -10.95 -7.18 -1.08
C LYS A 43 -12.14 -6.37 -0.54
N GLU A 44 -11.98 -5.75 0.62
CA GLU A 44 -13.05 -5.01 1.29
C GLU A 44 -13.20 -3.58 0.73
N TRP A 45 -12.10 -2.83 0.65
CA TRP A 45 -12.09 -1.40 0.36
C TRP A 45 -11.59 -1.04 -1.03
N GLY A 46 -10.93 -1.95 -1.75
CA GLY A 46 -10.18 -1.61 -2.96
C GLY A 46 -11.00 -0.90 -4.05
N LEU A 47 -12.25 -1.33 -4.28
CA LEU A 47 -13.14 -0.68 -5.26
C LEU A 47 -13.55 0.71 -4.78
N GLN A 48 -14.05 0.82 -3.54
CA GLN A 48 -14.46 2.10 -2.95
C GLN A 48 -13.31 3.11 -2.94
N ALA A 49 -12.12 2.70 -2.51
CA ALA A 49 -10.95 3.57 -2.46
C ALA A 49 -10.57 4.09 -3.86
N ALA A 50 -10.64 3.23 -4.89
CA ALA A 50 -10.40 3.64 -6.27
C ALA A 50 -11.43 4.66 -6.76
N GLU A 51 -12.72 4.50 -6.42
CA GLU A 51 -13.79 5.45 -6.74
C GLU A 51 -13.62 6.78 -6.01
N LEU A 52 -13.10 6.75 -4.78
CA LEU A 52 -12.73 7.92 -3.98
C LEU A 52 -11.43 8.60 -4.47
N GLY A 53 -10.79 8.07 -5.52
CA GLY A 53 -9.61 8.65 -6.14
C GLY A 53 -8.31 8.37 -5.40
N TRP A 54 -8.23 7.29 -4.60
CA TRP A 54 -6.96 6.80 -4.08
C TRP A 54 -6.08 6.26 -5.21
N GLY A 55 -4.87 6.81 -5.30
CA GLY A 55 -3.87 6.38 -6.27
C GLY A 55 -3.13 5.13 -5.80
N ILE A 56 -2.76 4.27 -6.75
CA ILE A 56 -2.05 3.02 -6.47
C ILE A 56 -0.70 3.23 -5.78
N LEU A 57 0.09 4.20 -6.23
CA LEU A 57 1.36 4.58 -5.59
C LEU A 57 1.13 5.22 -4.20
N ARG A 58 -0.03 5.85 -3.98
CA ARG A 58 -0.36 6.44 -2.68
C ARG A 58 -0.62 5.36 -1.62
N LEU A 59 -1.13 4.20 -2.04
CA LEU A 59 -1.42 3.06 -1.17
C LEU A 59 -0.23 2.11 -1.04
N PHE A 60 0.45 1.81 -2.15
CA PHE A 60 1.42 0.71 -2.27
C PHE A 60 2.81 1.14 -2.74
N GLY A 61 3.10 2.45 -2.75
CA GLY A 61 4.39 2.98 -3.16
C GLY A 61 5.50 2.65 -2.17
N VAL A 62 6.72 2.45 -2.68
CA VAL A 62 7.97 2.33 -1.92
C VAL A 62 9.09 3.05 -2.67
N HIS A 63 10.19 3.36 -1.97
CA HIS A 63 11.37 3.92 -2.62
C HIS A 63 12.02 2.88 -3.54
N PRO A 64 12.47 3.26 -4.75
CA PRO A 64 13.00 2.31 -5.76
C PRO A 64 14.20 1.48 -5.30
N THR A 65 15.06 2.03 -4.44
CA THR A 65 16.23 1.31 -3.88
C THR A 65 16.09 0.97 -2.38
N ALA A 66 15.70 1.94 -1.55
CA ALA A 66 15.62 1.80 -0.10
C ALA A 66 14.32 1.17 0.43
N GLY A 67 13.36 0.81 -0.45
CA GLY A 67 12.09 0.20 -0.03
C GLY A 67 11.29 1.08 0.93
N THR A 68 10.95 0.57 2.10
CA THR A 68 10.20 1.30 3.14
C THR A 68 11.08 2.05 4.13
N LEU A 69 12.41 1.96 4.03
CA LEU A 69 13.33 2.77 4.87
C LEU A 69 13.16 4.28 4.61
N ARG A 70 12.69 4.66 3.41
CA ARG A 70 12.40 6.04 3.02
C ARG A 70 10.90 6.31 3.11
N GLY A 71 10.46 6.74 4.28
CA GLY A 71 9.06 6.97 4.61
C GLY A 71 8.34 7.99 3.73
N ASP A 72 9.06 8.91 3.07
CA ASP A 72 8.52 9.87 2.10
C ASP A 72 8.03 9.21 0.80
N TYR A 73 8.43 7.98 0.50
CA TYR A 73 7.93 7.22 -0.66
C TYR A 73 6.86 6.22 -0.29
N THR A 74 6.75 5.91 1.01
CA THR A 74 5.96 4.77 1.48
C THR A 74 4.46 5.05 1.43
N GLY A 75 3.72 4.13 0.82
CA GLY A 75 2.27 4.17 0.70
C GLY A 75 1.56 4.01 2.05
N ALA A 76 0.28 4.38 2.08
CA ALA A 76 -0.55 4.38 3.29
C ALA A 76 -0.74 2.99 3.92
N LEU A 77 -0.58 1.91 3.15
CA LEU A 77 -0.78 0.52 3.59
C LEU A 77 0.54 -0.22 3.85
N LEU A 78 1.68 0.49 3.88
CA LEU A 78 2.99 -0.13 4.02
C LEU A 78 3.77 0.55 5.16
N PRO A 79 4.07 -0.14 6.28
CA PRO A 79 3.44 -1.38 6.72
C PRO A 79 1.96 -1.17 7.13
N LEU A 80 1.18 -2.24 7.09
CA LEU A 80 -0.19 -2.28 7.61
C LEU A 80 -0.26 -3.28 8.77
N THR A 81 -0.07 -2.78 9.99
CA THR A 81 -0.05 -3.60 11.22
C THR A 81 -1.23 -3.33 12.15
N LYS A 82 -2.18 -2.50 11.70
CA LYS A 82 -3.39 -2.11 12.43
C LYS A 82 -4.56 -2.10 11.47
N ASP A 83 -5.73 -2.49 11.98
CA ASP A 83 -6.97 -2.42 11.21
C ASP A 83 -7.40 -0.97 11.01
N GLU A 84 -7.80 -0.67 9.78
CA GLU A 84 -8.52 0.55 9.45
C GLU A 84 -9.96 0.49 9.93
N SER A 85 -10.52 1.64 10.30
CA SER A 85 -11.94 1.76 10.67
C SER A 85 -12.74 2.57 9.65
N GLU A 86 -12.07 3.22 8.69
CA GLU A 86 -12.71 4.13 7.74
C GLU A 86 -11.79 4.38 6.53
N VAL A 87 -12.37 4.36 5.33
CA VAL A 87 -11.72 4.79 4.08
C VAL A 87 -12.63 5.82 3.39
N ASN A 88 -12.17 7.07 3.31
CA ASN A 88 -12.89 8.15 2.60
C ASN A 88 -11.98 8.87 1.59
N ALA A 89 -12.49 9.91 0.93
CA ALA A 89 -11.77 10.64 -0.11
C ALA A 89 -10.54 11.42 0.40
N ASP A 90 -10.43 11.66 1.70
CA ASP A 90 -9.38 12.49 2.28
C ASP A 90 -8.36 11.69 3.08
N PHE A 91 -8.79 10.62 3.77
CA PHE A 91 -7.91 9.80 4.59
C PHE A 91 -8.40 8.36 4.79
N ILE A 92 -7.46 7.52 5.22
CA ILE A 92 -7.72 6.21 5.86
C ILE A 92 -7.50 6.39 7.35
N ARG A 93 -8.46 5.93 8.17
CA ARG A 93 -8.38 6.01 9.63
C ARG A 93 -7.86 4.72 10.23
N PHE A 94 -6.82 4.85 11.05
CA PHE A 94 -6.32 3.81 11.94
C PHE A 94 -6.61 4.20 13.40
N PRO A 95 -6.39 3.32 14.39
CA PRO A 95 -6.80 3.57 15.77
C PRO A 95 -6.22 4.86 16.38
N VAL A 96 -5.00 5.23 16.00
CA VAL A 96 -4.28 6.38 16.56
C VAL A 96 -3.83 7.42 15.52
N THR A 97 -3.93 7.11 14.24
CA THR A 97 -3.39 7.94 13.15
C THR A 97 -4.34 7.98 11.96
N ARG A 98 -4.09 8.94 11.07
CA ARG A 98 -4.73 9.03 9.76
C ARG A 98 -3.67 9.05 8.67
N ALA A 99 -3.83 8.21 7.67
CA ALA A 99 -3.08 8.35 6.43
C ALA A 99 -3.88 9.27 5.50
N TRP A 100 -3.43 10.51 5.33
CA TRP A 100 -4.07 11.47 4.43
C TRP A 100 -3.75 11.15 2.97
N ARG A 101 -4.73 11.24 2.07
CA ARG A 101 -4.53 11.01 0.64
C ARG A 101 -3.58 12.04 0.04
N LEU A 102 -3.81 13.33 0.35
CA LEU A 102 -2.94 14.42 -0.07
C LEU A 102 -1.88 14.67 1.01
N GLN A 103 -0.62 14.40 0.67
CA GLN A 103 0.53 14.69 1.52
C GLN A 103 1.62 15.38 0.70
N PRO A 104 1.92 16.67 0.95
CA PRO A 104 2.93 17.42 0.18
C PRO A 104 4.33 16.82 0.23
N VAL A 105 4.63 16.06 1.28
CA VAL A 105 5.96 15.45 1.53
C VAL A 105 6.14 14.13 0.77
N LYS A 106 5.08 13.56 0.16
CA LYS A 106 5.17 12.24 -0.46
C LYS A 106 5.75 12.33 -1.87
N SER A 107 6.85 11.64 -2.10
CA SER A 107 7.48 11.51 -3.42
C SER A 107 6.90 10.33 -4.19
N PRO A 108 6.86 10.41 -5.55
CA PRO A 108 6.46 9.27 -6.36
C PRO A 108 7.54 8.18 -6.28
N GLY A 109 7.14 6.97 -5.86
CA GLY A 109 7.99 5.80 -5.81
C GLY A 109 7.70 4.79 -6.91
N VAL A 110 8.07 3.54 -6.65
CA VAL A 110 7.63 2.37 -7.43
C VAL A 110 6.61 1.60 -6.64
N LEU A 111 5.84 0.75 -7.31
CA LEU A 111 4.93 -0.16 -6.62
C LEU A 111 5.75 -1.23 -5.91
N ILE A 112 5.32 -1.64 -4.72
CA ILE A 112 6.02 -2.67 -3.92
C ILE A 112 6.23 -3.99 -4.68
N TRP A 113 5.30 -4.36 -5.57
CA TRP A 113 5.44 -5.55 -6.43
C TRP A 113 6.29 -5.33 -7.68
N ASP A 114 6.71 -4.11 -7.98
CA ASP A 114 7.65 -3.77 -9.05
C ASP A 114 9.06 -3.47 -8.52
N PHE A 115 9.26 -3.51 -7.20
CA PHE A 115 10.56 -3.27 -6.58
C PHE A 115 11.60 -4.27 -7.11
N GLY A 116 12.75 -3.75 -7.54
CA GLY A 116 13.85 -4.57 -8.07
C GLY A 116 13.61 -5.18 -9.45
N LYS A 117 12.45 -4.96 -10.07
CA LYS A 117 12.21 -5.34 -11.47
C LYS A 117 12.77 -4.24 -12.37
N SER A 118 13.53 -4.64 -13.40
CA SER A 118 13.89 -3.71 -14.48
C SER A 118 12.60 -3.23 -15.18
N PRO A 119 12.53 -1.94 -15.60
CA PRO A 119 11.41 -1.42 -16.39
C PRO A 119 11.15 -2.21 -17.68
#